data_AF-A0A7W5B8H6-F1
#
_entry.id   AF-A0A7W5B8H6-F1
#
_cell.length_a   1.000
_cell.length_b   1.000
_cell.length_c   1.000
_cell.angle_alpha   90.00
_cell.angle_beta   90.00
_cell.angle_gamma   90.00
#
_symmetry.space_group_name_H-M   'P 1'
#
loop_
_entity.id
_entity.type
_entity.pdbx_description
1 polymer ?
#
loop_
_entity_poly.entity_id
_entity_poly.type
_entity_poly.pdbx_seq_one_letter_code
_entity_poly.pdbx_strand_id
1 'polypeptide(L)'
;MPTLPGHVCAYIVAALACYETPEQVATAVKQKFGLVLTRQRIEAWHPERRAGVRLGAHWRELFYDTRRKLLAEVENIPIACRSYRLKVLQRVAEQAEAASNLPLAMQVMAQAAREVGAERC
;
A
#
# COMPACT_ATOMS: atom_id res chain seq x y z
N MET A 1 9.76 30.00 6.48
CA MET A 1 9.51 29.21 5.24
C MET A 1 8.28 29.80 4.58
N PRO A 2 8.30 30.13 3.28
CA PRO A 2 7.11 30.61 2.59
C PRO A 2 5.99 29.58 2.73
N THR A 3 4.84 30.04 3.22
CA THR A 3 3.68 29.21 3.53
C THR A 3 3.12 28.65 2.23
N LEU A 4 3.16 27.31 2.08
CA LEU A 4 2.45 26.66 0.98
C LEU A 4 0.94 26.78 1.23
N PRO A 5 0.12 26.89 0.18
CA PRO A 5 -1.33 26.83 0.34
C PRO A 5 -1.72 25.51 1.01
N GLY A 6 -2.70 25.54 1.93
CA GLY A 6 -3.09 24.36 2.72
C GLY A 6 -3.45 23.14 1.87
N HIS A 7 -4.06 23.33 0.71
CA HIS A 7 -4.41 22.25 -0.22
C HIS A 7 -3.16 21.60 -0.87
N VAL A 8 -2.10 22.36 -1.12
CA VAL A 8 -0.82 21.82 -1.64
C VAL A 8 -0.12 21.01 -0.54
N CYS A 9 -0.15 21.49 0.70
CA CYS A 9 0.37 20.76 1.86
C CYS A 9 -0.35 19.41 2.04
N ALA A 10 -1.69 19.44 2.00
CA ALA A 10 -2.51 18.23 2.10
C ALA A 10 -2.19 17.23 0.98
N TYR A 11 -2.02 17.72 -0.25
CA TYR A 11 -1.62 16.88 -1.38
C TYR A 11 -0.26 16.22 -1.16
N ILE A 12 0.75 16.98 -0.75
CA ILE A 12 2.10 16.46 -0.49
C ILE A 12 2.07 15.39 0.60
N VAL A 13 1.39 15.66 1.71
CA VAL A 13 1.29 14.73 2.85
C VAL A 13 0.58 13.45 2.44
N ALA A 14 -0.53 13.54 1.70
CA ALA A 14 -1.26 12.38 1.21
C ALA A 14 -0.45 11.54 0.20
N ALA A 15 0.24 12.19 -0.75
CA ALA A 15 1.07 11.49 -1.73
C ALA A 15 2.23 10.72 -1.06
N LEU A 16 2.90 11.34 -0.09
CA LEU A 16 3.95 10.68 0.70
C LEU A 16 3.37 9.53 1.54
N ALA A 17 2.18 9.69 2.12
CA ALA A 17 1.50 8.60 2.82
C ALA A 17 1.22 7.41 1.90
N CYS A 18 1.02 7.64 0.61
CA CYS A 18 0.83 6.63 -0.44
C CYS A 18 2.14 6.07 -1.04
N TYR A 19 3.26 6.19 -0.32
CA TYR A 19 4.57 5.65 -0.73
C TYR A 19 5.19 6.30 -1.98
N GLU A 20 4.69 7.44 -2.45
CA GLU A 20 5.38 8.20 -3.48
C GLU A 20 6.70 8.77 -2.93
N THR A 21 7.76 8.73 -3.75
CA THR A 21 9.05 9.29 -3.37
C THR A 21 9.00 10.82 -3.40
N PRO A 22 9.84 11.51 -2.60
CA PRO A 22 9.89 12.98 -2.64
C PRO A 22 10.17 13.58 -4.03
N GLU A 23 10.83 12.84 -4.93
CA GLU A 23 11.09 13.24 -6.32
C GLU A 23 9.84 13.12 -7.20
N GLN A 24 9.08 12.04 -7.03
CA GLN A 24 7.79 11.85 -7.70
C GLN A 24 6.81 12.95 -7.27
N VAL A 25 6.73 13.22 -5.96
CA VAL A 25 5.87 14.27 -5.41
C VAL A 25 6.30 15.65 -5.92
N ALA A 26 7.59 15.94 -6.03
CA ALA A 26 8.08 17.21 -6.59
C ALA A 26 7.60 17.42 -8.03
N THR A 27 7.70 16.36 -8.83
CA THR A 27 7.26 16.35 -10.23
C THR A 27 5.74 16.53 -10.32
N ALA A 28 4.99 15.79 -9.51
CA ALA A 28 3.53 15.86 -9.48
C ALA A 28 3.02 17.24 -9.02
N VAL A 29 3.66 17.86 -8.02
CA VAL A 29 3.30 19.21 -7.55
C VAL A 29 3.59 20.26 -8.62
N LYS A 30 4.71 20.15 -9.34
CA LYS A 30 5.02 21.02 -10.47
C LYS A 30 3.96 20.91 -11.56
N GLN A 31 3.53 19.70 -11.88
CA GLN A 31 2.51 19.46 -12.92
C GLN A 31 1.12 19.93 -12.50
N LYS A 32 0.69 19.65 -11.27
CA LYS A 32 -0.67 19.96 -10.80
C LYS A 32 -0.87 21.40 -10.35
N PHE A 33 0.15 21.99 -9.73
CA PHE A 33 0.04 23.31 -9.08
C PHE A 33 0.99 24.35 -9.68
N GLY A 34 1.83 24.00 -10.66
CA GLY A 34 2.82 24.89 -11.24
C GLY A 34 3.96 25.28 -10.28
N LEU A 35 4.03 24.66 -9.10
CA LEU A 35 4.99 25.00 -8.05
C LEU A 35 6.24 24.13 -8.14
N VAL A 36 7.40 24.77 -8.24
CA VAL A 36 8.69 24.07 -8.20
C VAL A 36 9.16 23.98 -6.75
N LEU A 37 9.14 22.76 -6.20
CA LEU A 37 9.61 22.47 -4.84
C LEU A 37 10.83 21.56 -4.89
N THR A 38 11.79 21.79 -4.00
CA THR A 38 12.96 20.92 -3.86
C THR A 38 12.59 19.63 -3.11
N ARG A 39 13.33 18.56 -3.39
CA ARG A 39 13.22 17.27 -2.70
C ARG A 39 13.27 17.44 -1.17
N GLN A 40 14.23 18.22 -0.68
CA GLN A 40 14.41 18.52 0.75
C GLN A 40 13.19 19.23 1.38
N ARG A 41 12.55 20.13 0.63
CA ARG A 41 11.34 20.83 1.10
C ARG A 41 10.16 19.87 1.24
N ILE A 42 10.08 18.86 0.39
CA ILE A 42 9.04 17.81 0.45
C ILE A 42 9.31 16.84 1.60
N GLU A 43 10.57 16.47 1.84
CA GLU A 43 10.95 15.60 2.97
C GLU A 43 10.54 16.17 4.33
N ALA A 44 10.46 17.50 4.47
CA ALA A 44 9.97 18.15 5.68
C ALA A 44 8.47 17.87 5.98
N TRP A 45 7.70 17.42 4.98
CA TRP A 45 6.30 17.02 5.12
C TRP A 45 6.13 15.53 5.42
N HIS A 46 7.23 14.77 5.56
CA HIS A 46 7.20 13.35 5.87
C HIS A 46 7.49 13.10 7.36
N PRO A 47 6.53 12.61 8.17
CA PRO A 47 6.71 12.51 9.62
C PRO A 47 7.75 11.46 10.05
N GLU A 48 7.97 10.41 9.27
CA GLU A 48 8.97 9.37 9.54
C GLU A 48 10.40 9.76 9.14
N ARG A 49 10.60 10.93 8.50
CA ARG A 49 11.94 11.41 8.12
C ARG A 49 12.44 12.42 9.14
N ARG A 50 13.77 12.50 9.30
CA ARG A 50 14.42 13.47 10.20
C ARG A 50 14.01 14.93 9.91
N ALA A 51 13.79 15.26 8.63
CA ALA A 51 13.33 16.59 8.22
C ALA A 51 11.90 16.94 8.72
N GLY A 52 11.04 15.93 8.94
CA GLY A 52 9.65 16.09 9.37
C GLY A 52 9.43 16.02 10.88
N VAL A 53 10.49 16.01 11.70
CA VAL A 53 10.37 15.95 13.17
C VAL A 53 9.57 17.14 13.74
N ARG A 54 9.58 18.29 13.08
CA ARG A 54 8.80 19.47 13.48
C ARG A 54 7.46 19.62 12.74
N LEU A 55 7.01 18.57 12.04
CA LEU A 55 5.72 18.59 11.37
C LEU A 55 4.59 18.68 12.40
N GLY A 56 3.64 19.60 12.18
CA GLY A 56 2.51 19.84 13.09
C GLY A 56 1.59 18.61 13.23
N ALA A 57 0.93 18.49 14.38
CA ALA A 57 0.09 17.34 14.73
C ALA A 57 -0.98 17.02 13.68
N HIS A 58 -1.68 18.05 13.17
CA HIS A 58 -2.71 17.90 12.14
C HIS A 58 -2.21 17.17 10.88
N TRP A 59 -1.01 17.50 10.40
CA TRP A 59 -0.44 16.89 9.20
C TRP A 59 0.05 15.46 9.46
N ARG A 60 0.52 15.17 10.69
CA ARG A 60 0.88 13.81 11.10
C ARG A 60 -0.34 12.91 11.13
N GLU A 61 -1.44 13.39 11.69
CA GLU A 61 -2.72 12.69 11.72
C GLU A 61 -3.20 12.38 10.30
N LEU A 62 -3.23 13.38 9.41
CA LEU A 62 -3.57 13.18 8.00
C LEU A 62 -2.69 12.11 7.33
N PHE A 63 -1.38 12.14 7.58
CA PHE A 63 -0.45 11.15 7.02
C PHE A 63 -0.79 9.73 7.46
N TYR A 64 -0.91 9.50 8.76
CA TYR A 64 -1.15 8.16 9.31
C TYR A 64 -2.56 7.65 8.98
N ASP A 65 -3.56 8.52 8.96
CA ASP A 65 -4.92 8.15 8.55
C ASP A 65 -4.99 7.79 7.07
N THR A 66 -4.31 8.54 6.21
CA THR A 66 -4.23 8.22 4.78
C THR A 66 -3.52 6.88 4.56
N ARG A 67 -2.40 6.64 5.25
CA ARG A 67 -1.70 5.37 5.19
C ARG A 67 -2.55 4.20 5.70
N ARG A 68 -3.28 4.39 6.80
CA ARG A 68 -4.18 3.37 7.34
C ARG A 68 -5.29 3.02 6.34
N LYS A 69 -5.89 4.02 5.70
CA LYS A 69 -6.92 3.80 4.67
C LYS A 69 -6.36 3.04 3.47
N LEU A 70 -5.18 3.41 2.99
CA LEU A 70 -4.51 2.70 1.89
C LEU A 70 -4.28 1.22 2.24
N LEU A 71 -3.76 0.93 3.44
CA LEU A 71 -3.53 -0.45 3.88
C LEU A 71 -4.85 -1.22 4.04
N ALA A 72 -5.89 -0.59 4.59
CA ALA A 72 -7.21 -1.19 4.70
C ALA A 72 -7.84 -1.50 3.33
N GLU A 73 -7.62 -0.65 2.31
CA GLU A 73 -8.04 -0.93 0.94
C GLU A 73 -7.32 -2.15 0.35
N VAL A 74 -6.04 -2.32 0.64
CA VAL A 74 -5.28 -3.52 0.23
C VAL A 74 -5.78 -4.77 0.96
N GLU A 75 -6.10 -4.67 2.24
CA GLU A 75 -6.69 -5.77 3.03
C GLU A 75 -8.08 -6.18 2.51
N ASN A 76 -8.83 -5.25 1.92
CA ASN A 76 -10.13 -5.53 1.31
C ASN A 76 -10.02 -6.33 0.00
N ILE A 77 -8.84 -6.47 -0.59
CA ILE A 77 -8.64 -7.29 -1.79
C ILE A 77 -8.72 -8.76 -1.39
N PRO A 78 -9.74 -9.54 -1.81
CA PRO A 78 -9.94 -10.89 -1.29
C PRO A 78 -8.74 -11.81 -1.54
N ILE A 79 -8.07 -11.68 -2.70
CA ILE A 79 -6.89 -12.49 -3.03
C ILE A 79 -5.69 -12.20 -2.11
N ALA A 80 -5.62 -11.03 -1.45
CA ALA A 80 -4.59 -10.74 -0.46
C ALA A 80 -4.78 -11.56 0.83
N CYS A 81 -6.02 -11.90 1.17
CA CYS A 81 -6.34 -12.71 2.34
C CYS A 81 -6.09 -14.21 2.09
N ARG A 82 -5.23 -14.83 2.91
CA ARG A 82 -4.94 -16.27 2.85
C ARG A 82 -6.21 -17.12 2.99
N SER A 83 -7.14 -16.74 3.86
CA SER A 83 -8.38 -17.50 4.06
C SER A 83 -9.23 -17.59 2.80
N TYR A 84 -9.26 -16.53 1.99
CA TYR A 84 -9.96 -16.51 0.71
C TYR A 84 -9.22 -17.36 -0.33
N ARG A 85 -7.89 -17.22 -0.44
CA ARG A 85 -7.09 -18.06 -1.36
C ARG A 85 -7.27 -19.55 -1.08
N LEU A 86 -7.25 -19.96 0.19
CA LEU A 86 -7.49 -21.36 0.57
C LEU A 86 -8.90 -21.84 0.19
N LYS A 87 -9.94 -21.00 0.34
CA LYS A 87 -11.30 -21.34 -0.12
C LYS A 87 -11.37 -21.50 -1.64
N VAL A 88 -10.64 -20.68 -2.39
CA VAL A 88 -10.55 -20.81 -3.85
C VAL A 88 -9.82 -22.08 -4.23
N LEU A 89 -8.66 -22.37 -3.62
CA LEU A 89 -7.90 -23.59 -3.86
C LEU A 89 -8.71 -24.86 -3.55
N GLN A 90 -9.49 -24.86 -2.47
CA GLN A 90 -10.41 -25.97 -2.15
C GLN A 90 -11.40 -26.23 -3.30
N ARG A 91 -12.08 -25.19 -3.79
CA ARG A 91 -13.03 -25.33 -4.90
C ARG A 91 -12.38 -25.82 -6.19
N VAL A 92 -11.16 -25.35 -6.48
CA VAL A 92 -10.41 -25.78 -7.67
C VAL A 92 -9.99 -27.24 -7.53
N ALA A 93 -9.58 -27.69 -6.34
CA ALA A 93 -9.25 -29.09 -6.08
C ALA A 93 -10.48 -30.00 -6.29
N GLU A 94 -11.64 -29.64 -5.73
CA GLU A 94 -12.91 -30.37 -5.90
C GLU A 94 -13.30 -30.50 -7.39
N GLN A 95 -13.15 -29.41 -8.16
CA GLN A 95 -13.42 -29.43 -9.60
C GLN A 95 -12.43 -30.30 -10.38
N ALA A 96 -11.14 -30.26 -10.02
CA ALA A 96 -10.12 -31.08 -10.65
C ALA A 96 -10.33 -32.57 -10.36
N GLU A 97 -10.73 -32.93 -9.14
CA GLU A 97 -11.11 -34.29 -8.76
C GLU A 97 -12.34 -34.77 -9.51
N ALA A 98 -13.40 -33.96 -9.59
CA ALA A 98 -14.61 -34.29 -10.35
C ALA A 98 -14.33 -34.51 -11.84
N ALA A 99 -13.37 -33.78 -12.41
CA ALA A 99 -12.91 -33.94 -13.79
C ALA A 99 -11.91 -35.09 -13.99
N SER A 100 -11.59 -35.86 -12.94
CA SER A 100 -10.54 -36.90 -12.94
C SER A 100 -9.14 -36.37 -13.34
N ASN A 101 -8.89 -35.06 -13.18
CA ASN A 101 -7.60 -34.43 -13.44
C ASN A 101 -6.73 -34.44 -12.18
N LEU A 102 -6.28 -35.65 -11.82
CA LEU A 102 -5.44 -35.88 -10.63
C LEU A 102 -4.15 -35.06 -10.60
N PRO A 103 -3.42 -34.85 -11.73
CA PRO A 103 -2.23 -34.00 -11.73
C PRO A 103 -2.50 -32.56 -11.27
N LEU A 104 -3.61 -31.96 -11.73
CA LEU A 104 -4.00 -30.61 -11.32
C LEU A 104 -4.42 -30.57 -9.85
N ALA A 105 -5.21 -31.56 -9.38
CA ALA A 105 -5.61 -31.65 -7.98
C ALA A 105 -4.37 -31.68 -7.04
N MET A 106 -3.37 -32.49 -7.37
CA MET A 106 -2.11 -32.57 -6.61
C MET A 106 -1.34 -31.24 -6.60
N GLN A 107 -1.31 -30.51 -7.71
CA GLN A 107 -0.66 -29.18 -7.77
C GLN A 107 -1.39 -28.15 -6.90
N VAL A 108 -2.72 -28.15 -6.92
CA VAL A 108 -3.55 -27.24 -6.12
C VAL A 108 -3.40 -27.55 -4.63
N MET A 109 -3.37 -28.83 -4.26
CA MET A 109 -3.11 -29.27 -2.88
C MET A 109 -1.70 -28.86 -2.42
N ALA A 110 -0.68 -29.02 -3.27
CA ALA A 110 0.67 -28.56 -2.96
C ALA A 110 0.73 -27.02 -2.79
N GLN A 111 -0.02 -26.27 -3.60
CA GLN A 111 -0.15 -24.82 -3.43
C GLN A 111 -0.82 -24.45 -2.10
N ALA A 112 -1.92 -25.10 -1.74
CA ALA A 112 -2.57 -24.90 -0.46
C ALA A 112 -1.64 -25.22 0.71
N ALA A 113 -0.89 -26.33 0.62
CA ALA A 113 0.11 -26.71 1.61
C ALA A 113 1.26 -25.68 1.70
N ARG A 114 1.69 -25.07 0.60
CA ARG A 114 2.68 -23.98 0.63
C ARG A 114 2.15 -22.74 1.32
N GLU A 115 0.90 -22.33 1.04
CA GLU A 115 0.30 -21.18 1.73
C GLU A 115 0.08 -21.43 3.22
N VAL A 116 -0.04 -22.70 3.64
CA VAL A 116 -0.15 -23.09 5.05
C VAL A 116 1.20 -23.26 5.74
N GLY A 117 2.15 -23.90 5.07
CA GLY A 117 3.47 -24.23 5.59
C GLY A 117 4.51 -23.12 5.42
N ALA A 118 4.22 -22.05 4.67
CA ALA A 118 5.04 -20.85 4.64
C ALA A 118 5.00 -20.06 5.97
N GLU A 119 4.06 -20.38 6.87
CA GLU A 119 4.17 -20.06 8.30
C GLU A 119 4.95 -21.16 9.01
N ARG A 120 6.26 -21.19 8.82
CA ARG A 120 7.18 -21.67 9.86
C ARG A 120 7.76 -20.41 10.51
N CYS A 121 7.61 -20.30 11.83
CA CYS A 121 8.28 -19.31 12.66
C CYS A 121 9.77 -19.18 12.35
#